data_AF-A0A1J5JEW4-F1
#
_entry.id   AF-A0A1J5JEW4-F1
#
_cell.length_a   1.000
_cell.length_b   1.000
_cell.length_c   1.000
_cell.angle_alpha   90.00
_cell.angle_beta   90.00
_cell.angle_gamma   90.00
#
_symmetry.space_group_name_H-M   'P 1'
#
loop_
_entity.id
_entity.type
_entity.pdbx_description
1 polymer ?
#
loop_
_entity_poly.entity_id
_entity_poly.type
_entity_poly.pdbx_seq_one_letter_code
_entity_poly.pdbx_strand_id
1 'polypeptide(L)'
;MNDEGNDVSSPQPLGKDEFAVTIARKFGLMALFAEVAYRKDIEEETRDELACSYIQSGEKETFGMPQPDAFGHWERWHGTQSVRGCVNESGLFFETYVYRNKDNQLEEAVIAFRGTENRKGQTLKDWKTNMVAAFGFEPKQYEIAKNHIPNLIAALLAERKDKIIPIYAVGHSLGGGLAQQSGYQSKRIFQVITFNTSPITNWSHLRTAGEVKNRYPNIFRIYHNGEILEKLRFISTSFTSTRYGRYDLGVQFMPKSILTGHSMSIFACVFAALVAGDDSAEADHHFTRAAAKDVLENKWICNEDSEKGKANKAEYDKIMKAWKQS
;
A
#
# COMPACT_ATOMS: atom_id res chain seq x y z
N MET A 1 13.35 13.57 -46.87
CA MET A 1 12.67 12.60 -46.01
C MET A 1 11.99 13.41 -44.93
N ASN A 2 10.71 13.71 -45.15
CA ASN A 2 9.87 14.36 -44.15
C ASN A 2 9.51 13.27 -43.14
N ASP A 3 9.85 13.52 -41.88
CA ASP A 3 9.45 12.70 -40.75
C ASP A 3 7.95 12.94 -40.54
N GLU A 4 7.14 12.18 -41.28
CA GLU A 4 5.69 12.19 -41.15
C GLU A 4 5.33 11.66 -39.77
N GLY A 5 5.11 12.63 -38.88
CA GLY A 5 4.13 12.61 -37.80
C GLY A 5 3.63 11.23 -37.38
N ASN A 6 4.41 10.56 -36.52
CA ASN A 6 3.81 9.76 -35.46
C ASN A 6 3.15 10.74 -34.49
N ASP A 7 2.03 11.31 -34.93
CA ASP A 7 1.09 12.03 -34.08
C ASP A 7 0.62 11.03 -33.04
N VAL A 8 1.17 11.14 -31.83
CA VAL A 8 0.80 10.32 -30.70
C VAL A 8 -0.67 10.65 -30.45
N SER A 9 -1.53 9.79 -30.97
CA SER A 9 -2.98 9.81 -30.80
C SER A 9 -3.31 10.30 -29.40
N SER A 10 -4.23 11.26 -29.30
CA SER A 10 -4.62 11.89 -28.03
C SER A 10 -4.71 10.85 -26.90
N PRO A 11 -4.14 11.15 -25.71
CA PRO A 11 -4.03 10.17 -24.64
C PRO A 11 -5.37 9.50 -24.39
N GLN A 12 -5.37 8.17 -24.40
CA GLN A 12 -6.60 7.41 -24.19
C GLN A 12 -7.20 7.75 -22.81
N PRO A 13 -8.53 7.82 -22.68
CA PRO A 13 -9.18 7.96 -21.38
C PRO A 13 -8.69 6.86 -20.44
N LEU A 14 -8.38 7.22 -19.18
CA LEU A 14 -7.76 6.29 -18.23
C LEU A 14 -8.57 4.99 -18.01
N GLY A 15 -9.90 5.05 -18.09
CA GLY A 15 -10.77 3.87 -17.97
C GLY A 15 -10.80 2.97 -19.21
N LYS A 16 -10.20 3.39 -20.33
CA LYS A 16 -10.02 2.58 -21.54
C LYS A 16 -8.60 2.05 -21.68
N ASP A 17 -7.68 2.52 -20.82
CA ASP A 17 -6.31 2.00 -20.76
C ASP A 17 -6.33 0.61 -20.08
N GLU A 18 -6.18 -0.43 -20.90
CA GLU A 18 -6.23 -1.83 -20.45
C GLU A 18 -5.18 -2.14 -19.37
N PHE A 19 -4.00 -1.52 -19.45
CA PHE A 19 -2.96 -1.70 -18.45
C PHE A 19 -3.38 -1.09 -17.11
N ALA A 20 -3.90 0.14 -17.11
CA ALA A 20 -4.38 0.83 -15.92
C ALA A 20 -5.54 0.07 -15.24
N VAL A 21 -6.50 -0.42 -16.02
CA VAL A 21 -7.60 -1.25 -15.50
C VAL A 21 -7.07 -2.56 -14.91
N THR A 22 -6.16 -3.24 -15.62
CA THR A 22 -5.58 -4.51 -15.16
C THR A 22 -4.84 -4.36 -13.84
N ILE A 23 -4.00 -3.34 -13.69
CA ILE A 23 -3.27 -3.11 -12.42
C ILE A 23 -4.21 -2.68 -11.30
N ALA A 24 -5.28 -1.92 -11.61
CA ALA A 24 -6.27 -1.51 -10.63
C ALA A 24 -7.04 -2.72 -10.09
N ARG A 25 -7.42 -3.65 -10.96
CA ARG A 25 -8.05 -4.92 -10.55
C ARG A 25 -7.14 -5.78 -9.70
N LYS A 26 -5.86 -5.85 -10.07
CA LYS A 26 -4.90 -6.68 -9.35
C LYS A 26 -4.48 -6.12 -8.00
N PHE A 27 -4.36 -4.80 -7.89
CA PHE A 27 -3.74 -4.14 -6.73
C PHE A 27 -4.64 -3.15 -6.00
N GLY A 28 -5.91 -3.02 -6.39
CA GLY A 28 -6.86 -2.06 -5.83
C GLY A 28 -7.04 -2.21 -4.31
N LEU A 29 -7.32 -3.42 -3.84
CA LEU A 29 -7.45 -3.66 -2.40
C LEU A 29 -6.13 -3.47 -1.64
N MET A 30 -5.02 -3.89 -2.24
CA MET A 30 -3.70 -3.71 -1.64
C MET A 30 -3.35 -2.23 -1.48
N ALA A 31 -3.78 -1.40 -2.45
CA ALA A 31 -3.67 0.05 -2.36
C ALA A 31 -4.60 0.61 -1.27
N LEU A 32 -5.84 0.12 -1.18
CA LEU A 32 -6.76 0.50 -0.11
C LEU A 32 -6.14 0.21 1.27
N PHE A 33 -5.67 -1.00 1.55
CA PHE A 33 -5.10 -1.32 2.86
C PHE A 33 -3.82 -0.56 3.19
N ALA A 34 -2.98 -0.26 2.19
CA ALA A 34 -1.83 0.61 2.38
C ALA A 34 -2.23 2.06 2.72
N GLU A 35 -3.39 2.56 2.25
CA GLU A 35 -3.96 3.86 2.63
C GLU A 35 -4.65 3.80 4.00
N VAL A 36 -5.46 2.78 4.27
CA VAL A 36 -6.19 2.62 5.55
C VAL A 36 -5.24 2.52 6.74
N ALA A 37 -4.07 1.91 6.56
CA ALA A 37 -3.02 1.86 7.58
C ALA A 37 -2.53 3.26 8.02
N TYR A 38 -2.83 4.33 7.28
CA TYR A 38 -2.56 5.70 7.73
C TYR A 38 -3.55 6.20 8.79
N ARG A 39 -4.70 5.54 9.02
CA ARG A 39 -5.69 5.93 10.05
C ARG A 39 -6.03 7.43 10.03
N LYS A 40 -6.33 7.94 8.82
CA LYS A 40 -6.70 9.35 8.60
C LYS A 40 -8.05 9.73 9.19
N ASP A 41 -8.85 8.75 9.58
CA ASP A 41 -10.06 8.91 10.39
C ASP A 41 -9.78 9.44 11.80
N ILE A 42 -8.53 9.29 12.28
CA ILE A 42 -8.07 9.85 13.55
C ILE A 42 -7.31 11.16 13.29
N GLU A 43 -7.55 12.16 14.13
CA GLU A 43 -6.80 13.43 14.12
C GLU A 43 -5.29 13.22 14.19
N GLU A 44 -4.54 13.93 13.36
CA GLU A 44 -3.09 13.74 13.16
C GLU A 44 -2.31 13.79 14.47
N GLU A 45 -2.70 14.67 15.38
CA GLU A 45 -2.03 14.90 16.66
C GLU A 45 -2.18 13.73 17.65
N THR A 46 -3.25 12.93 17.55
CA THR A 46 -3.55 11.80 18.47
C THR A 46 -3.44 10.44 17.82
N ARG A 47 -3.24 10.41 16.50
CA ARG A 47 -3.20 9.19 15.68
C ARG A 47 -2.20 8.16 16.18
N ASP A 48 -1.01 8.58 16.61
CA ASP A 48 -0.02 7.60 17.09
C ASP A 48 -0.46 6.90 18.38
N GLU A 49 -1.23 7.56 19.22
CA GLU A 49 -1.71 7.00 20.47
C GLU A 49 -2.92 6.09 20.24
N LEU A 50 -3.81 6.48 19.34
CA LEU A 50 -5.12 5.86 19.16
C LEU A 50 -5.20 4.84 18.02
N ALA A 51 -4.28 4.83 17.06
CA ALA A 51 -4.42 4.01 15.85
C ALA A 51 -4.50 2.49 16.09
N CYS A 52 -3.96 1.99 17.20
CA CYS A 52 -4.11 0.59 17.61
C CYS A 52 -4.95 0.40 18.90
N SER A 53 -5.63 1.43 19.40
CA SER A 53 -6.37 1.35 20.68
C SER A 53 -7.54 0.37 20.61
N TYR A 54 -8.13 0.19 19.43
CA TYR A 54 -9.23 -0.75 19.19
C TYR A 54 -8.87 -2.21 19.53
N ILE A 55 -7.58 -2.57 19.45
CA ILE A 55 -7.10 -3.90 19.86
C ILE A 55 -7.37 -4.14 21.34
N GLN A 56 -7.25 -3.09 22.17
CA GLN A 56 -7.45 -3.16 23.62
C GLN A 56 -8.93 -3.04 24.01
N SER A 57 -9.69 -2.19 23.32
CA SER A 57 -11.12 -2.01 23.61
C SER A 57 -11.97 -3.20 23.13
N GLY A 58 -11.48 -3.95 22.13
CA GLY A 58 -12.26 -5.01 21.49
C GLY A 58 -13.39 -4.47 20.60
N GLU A 59 -13.45 -3.15 20.39
CA GLU A 59 -14.41 -2.53 19.50
C GLU A 59 -14.10 -2.90 18.04
N LYS A 60 -15.16 -3.10 17.26
CA LYS A 60 -15.02 -3.33 15.82
C LYS A 60 -14.70 -2.01 15.14
N GLU A 61 -13.45 -1.89 14.68
CA GLU A 61 -13.02 -0.77 13.85
C GLU A 61 -13.29 -1.07 12.37
N THR A 62 -14.14 -0.26 11.73
CA THR A 62 -14.60 -0.48 10.35
C THR A 62 -14.04 0.53 9.35
N PHE A 63 -13.19 1.47 9.79
CA PHE A 63 -12.61 2.47 8.90
C PHE A 63 -11.94 1.81 7.69
N GLY A 64 -12.40 2.18 6.48
CA GLY A 64 -11.83 1.74 5.22
C GLY A 64 -11.98 0.25 4.90
N MET A 65 -12.78 -0.50 5.65
CA MET A 65 -13.01 -1.91 5.38
C MET A 65 -14.07 -2.10 4.28
N PRO A 66 -13.82 -2.97 3.28
CA PRO A 66 -14.86 -3.41 2.35
C PRO A 66 -16.06 -4.01 3.09
N GLN A 67 -17.26 -3.77 2.57
CA GLN A 67 -18.47 -4.41 3.12
C GLN A 67 -18.42 -5.93 2.93
N PRO A 68 -18.92 -6.72 3.89
CA PRO A 68 -19.13 -8.15 3.72
C PRO A 68 -20.00 -8.47 2.50
N ASP A 69 -19.71 -9.59 1.85
CA ASP A 69 -20.53 -10.14 0.78
C ASP A 69 -21.01 -11.57 1.10
N ALA A 70 -21.62 -12.23 0.13
CA ALA A 70 -22.15 -13.58 0.31
C ALA A 70 -21.06 -14.67 0.48
N PHE A 71 -19.81 -14.35 0.14
CA PHE A 71 -18.67 -15.27 0.16
C PHE A 71 -17.79 -15.09 1.38
N GLY A 72 -17.73 -13.89 1.94
CA GLY A 72 -16.91 -13.60 3.10
C GLY A 72 -16.82 -12.12 3.44
N HIS A 73 -15.81 -11.78 4.22
CA HIS A 73 -15.55 -10.40 4.62
C HIS A 73 -14.08 -10.18 4.98
N TRP A 74 -13.64 -8.94 4.80
CA TRP A 74 -12.39 -8.46 5.34
C TRP A 74 -12.61 -7.89 6.74
N GLU A 75 -11.69 -8.18 7.66
CA GLU A 75 -11.66 -7.57 8.99
C GLU A 75 -10.22 -7.25 9.43
N ARG A 76 -10.10 -6.41 10.44
CA ARG A 76 -8.84 -6.21 11.16
C ARG A 76 -8.56 -7.44 12.02
N TRP A 77 -7.37 -7.99 11.91
CA TRP A 77 -6.95 -9.10 12.75
C TRP A 77 -6.52 -8.55 14.11
N HIS A 78 -7.24 -8.91 15.17
CA HIS A 78 -6.90 -8.45 16.53
C HIS A 78 -5.59 -9.10 17.03
N GLY A 79 -5.35 -10.33 16.61
CA GLY A 79 -4.21 -11.13 17.01
C GLY A 79 -4.55 -12.22 18.02
N THR A 80 -3.53 -12.64 18.76
CA THR A 80 -3.60 -13.63 19.83
C THR A 80 -3.15 -13.00 21.15
N GLN A 81 -3.16 -13.76 22.23
CA GLN A 81 -2.71 -13.29 23.54
C GLN A 81 -1.25 -12.78 23.54
N SER A 82 -0.38 -13.32 22.68
CA SER A 82 1.04 -12.97 22.63
C SER A 82 1.47 -12.18 21.39
N VAL A 83 0.58 -12.04 20.40
CA VAL A 83 0.90 -11.41 19.11
C VAL A 83 -0.24 -10.48 18.72
N ARG A 84 0.04 -9.19 18.63
CA ARG A 84 -0.94 -8.17 18.22
C ARG A 84 -0.97 -8.04 16.71
N GLY A 85 -2.16 -7.87 16.13
CA GLY A 85 -2.31 -7.59 14.70
C GLY A 85 -2.11 -6.13 14.30
N CYS A 86 -2.13 -5.20 15.27
CA CYS A 86 -1.74 -3.80 15.10
C CYS A 86 -0.58 -3.47 16.04
N VAL A 87 0.47 -2.85 15.51
CA VAL A 87 1.62 -2.37 16.27
C VAL A 87 1.90 -0.93 15.91
N ASN A 88 2.01 -0.08 16.92
CA ASN A 88 2.55 1.26 16.79
C ASN A 88 3.65 1.48 17.84
N GLU A 89 4.91 1.42 17.42
CA GLU A 89 6.05 1.52 18.34
C GLU A 89 7.24 2.20 17.68
N SER A 90 7.76 3.26 18.32
CA SER A 90 8.99 3.95 17.90
C SER A 90 9.04 4.29 16.40
N GLY A 91 7.92 4.72 15.83
CA GLY A 91 7.80 5.08 14.41
C GLY A 91 7.52 3.91 13.46
N LEU A 92 7.53 2.67 13.93
CA LEU A 92 6.92 1.55 13.21
C LEU A 92 5.41 1.62 13.41
N PHE A 93 4.65 1.58 12.31
CA PHE A 93 3.24 1.25 12.36
C PHE A 93 2.92 0.19 11.30
N PHE A 94 2.24 -0.87 11.72
CA PHE A 94 1.56 -1.79 10.81
C PHE A 94 0.25 -2.27 11.39
N GLU A 95 -0.64 -2.66 10.47
CA GLU A 95 -1.92 -3.27 10.77
C GLU A 95 -2.12 -4.50 9.89
N THR A 96 -2.76 -5.53 10.44
CA THR A 96 -3.00 -6.81 9.78
C THR A 96 -4.48 -6.95 9.47
N TYR A 97 -4.81 -7.23 8.23
CA TYR A 97 -6.16 -7.50 7.75
C TYR A 97 -6.26 -8.96 7.35
N VAL A 98 -7.43 -9.55 7.55
CA VAL A 98 -7.70 -10.93 7.17
C VAL A 98 -9.01 -11.03 6.42
N TYR A 99 -9.04 -11.88 5.41
CA TYR A 99 -10.27 -12.30 4.76
C TYR A 99 -10.74 -13.60 5.39
N ARG A 100 -12.00 -13.60 5.82
CA ARG A 100 -12.69 -14.80 6.26
C ARG A 100 -13.79 -15.16 5.29
N ASN A 101 -13.85 -16.43 4.91
CA ASN A 101 -14.96 -16.93 4.11
C ASN A 101 -16.27 -16.97 4.93
N LYS A 102 -17.36 -17.37 4.29
CA LYS A 102 -18.70 -17.51 4.91
C LYS A 102 -18.75 -18.45 6.13
N ASP A 103 -17.81 -19.39 6.23
CA ASP A 103 -17.68 -20.33 7.35
C ASP A 103 -16.74 -19.77 8.44
N ASN A 104 -16.43 -18.47 8.36
CA ASN A 104 -15.54 -17.72 9.25
C ASN A 104 -14.08 -18.23 9.27
N GLN A 105 -13.69 -18.97 8.24
CA GLN A 105 -12.35 -19.53 8.15
C GLN A 105 -11.39 -18.53 7.49
N LEU A 106 -10.20 -18.38 8.06
CA LEU A 106 -9.14 -17.54 7.52
C LEU A 106 -8.68 -18.09 6.16
N GLU A 107 -8.76 -17.26 5.11
CA GLU A 107 -8.33 -17.63 3.76
C GLU A 107 -7.18 -16.78 3.22
N GLU A 108 -7.06 -15.53 3.66
CA GLU A 108 -6.03 -14.60 3.19
C GLU A 108 -5.67 -13.60 4.30
N ALA A 109 -4.42 -13.12 4.31
CA ALA A 109 -3.98 -12.06 5.22
C ALA A 109 -3.12 -11.00 4.52
N VAL A 110 -3.25 -9.74 4.94
CA VAL A 110 -2.47 -8.60 4.46
C VAL A 110 -1.86 -7.87 5.63
N ILE A 111 -0.53 -7.72 5.63
CA ILE A 111 0.20 -6.89 6.60
C ILE A 111 0.51 -5.56 5.94
N ALA A 112 -0.16 -4.49 6.36
CA ALA A 112 0.00 -3.16 5.80
C ALA A 112 0.87 -2.27 6.68
N PHE A 113 1.98 -1.81 6.13
CA PHE A 113 2.91 -0.92 6.81
C PHE A 113 2.62 0.53 6.42
N ARG A 114 2.41 1.38 7.42
CA ARG A 114 2.25 2.82 7.22
C ARG A 114 3.61 3.43 6.86
N GLY A 115 3.60 4.35 5.90
CA GLY A 115 4.76 5.18 5.61
C GLY A 115 4.93 6.32 6.61
N THR A 116 5.79 7.28 6.29
CA THR A 116 5.89 8.50 7.09
C THR A 116 4.85 9.52 6.64
N GLU A 117 4.31 10.28 7.59
CA GLU A 117 3.37 11.37 7.34
C GLU A 117 4.09 12.72 7.43
N ASN A 118 3.79 13.64 6.51
CA ASN A 118 4.29 15.01 6.60
C ASN A 118 3.39 15.79 7.58
N ARG A 119 3.73 15.74 8.87
CA ARG A 119 2.98 16.46 9.90
C ARG A 119 3.08 17.97 9.74
N LYS A 120 2.14 18.72 10.32
CA LYS A 120 2.22 20.20 10.36
C LYS A 120 3.60 20.65 10.86
N GLY A 121 4.35 21.35 10.00
CA GLY A 121 5.71 21.84 10.29
C GLY A 121 6.85 20.94 9.78
N GLN A 122 6.58 19.72 9.31
CA GLN A 122 7.54 18.88 8.60
C GLN A 122 7.32 18.97 7.09
N THR A 123 8.39 19.21 6.34
CA THR A 123 8.35 19.23 4.89
C THR A 123 8.76 17.86 4.33
N LEU A 124 8.33 17.56 3.10
CA LEU A 124 8.83 16.39 2.35
C LEU A 124 10.37 16.41 2.18
N LYS A 125 11.01 17.58 2.30
CA LYS A 125 12.47 17.69 2.30
C LYS A 125 13.08 17.16 3.60
N ASP A 126 12.43 17.40 4.75
CA ASP A 126 12.87 16.87 6.04
C ASP A 126 12.70 15.36 6.07
N TRP A 127 11.56 14.88 5.55
CA TRP A 127 11.33 13.46 5.35
C TRP A 127 12.42 12.84 4.45
N LYS A 128 12.70 13.44 3.28
CA LYS A 128 13.75 12.99 2.37
C LYS A 128 15.13 13.00 3.03
N THR A 129 15.43 14.02 3.83
CA THR A 129 16.72 14.15 4.53
C THR A 129 16.88 13.05 5.57
N ASN A 130 15.83 12.78 6.36
CA ASN A 130 15.80 11.67 7.31
C ASN A 130 15.96 10.32 6.60
N MET A 131 15.32 10.17 5.45
CA MET A 131 15.47 8.99 4.60
C MET A 131 16.89 8.85 4.04
N VAL A 132 17.51 9.94 3.58
CA VAL A 132 18.89 9.91 3.06
C VAL A 132 19.88 9.61 4.19
N ALA A 133 19.69 10.19 5.38
CA ALA A 133 20.49 9.88 6.56
C ALA A 133 20.40 8.40 6.97
N ALA A 134 19.22 7.79 6.78
CA ALA A 134 19.01 6.36 7.02
C ALA A 134 19.74 5.42 6.04
N PHE A 135 20.38 5.90 4.97
CA PHE A 135 21.16 5.02 4.07
C PHE A 135 22.47 4.50 4.68
N GLY A 136 22.85 4.95 5.88
CA GLY A 136 24.05 4.49 6.60
C GLY A 136 23.79 3.71 7.90
N PHE A 137 22.56 3.68 8.40
CA PHE A 137 22.19 3.04 9.67
C PHE A 137 20.85 2.30 9.52
N GLU A 138 20.70 1.14 10.15
CA GLU A 138 19.40 0.45 10.24
C GLU A 138 18.44 1.33 11.07
N PRO A 139 17.34 1.84 10.49
CA PRO A 139 16.40 2.62 11.27
C PRO A 139 15.66 1.71 12.26
N LYS A 140 15.42 2.21 13.48
CA LYS A 140 14.81 1.44 14.58
C LYS A 140 13.52 0.71 14.17
N GLN A 141 12.69 1.31 13.31
CA GLN A 141 11.46 0.68 12.82
C GLN A 141 11.70 -0.62 12.02
N TYR A 142 12.83 -0.74 11.31
CA TYR A 142 13.18 -1.97 10.58
C TYR A 142 13.61 -3.09 11.54
N GLU A 143 14.37 -2.75 12.59
CA GLU A 143 14.76 -3.67 13.66
C GLU A 143 13.53 -4.18 14.43
N ILE A 144 12.62 -3.28 14.81
CA ILE A 144 11.37 -3.66 15.49
C ILE A 144 10.53 -4.56 14.57
N ALA A 145 10.32 -4.17 13.30
CA ALA A 145 9.56 -4.99 12.35
C ALA A 145 10.18 -6.38 12.18
N LYS A 146 11.51 -6.47 12.12
CA LYS A 146 12.24 -7.73 12.03
C LYS A 146 11.89 -8.69 13.18
N ASN A 147 11.65 -8.18 14.38
CA ASN A 147 11.31 -8.98 15.55
C ASN A 147 9.82 -9.34 15.61
N HIS A 148 8.93 -8.46 15.16
CA HIS A 148 7.49 -8.71 15.22
C HIS A 148 6.98 -9.63 14.11
N ILE A 149 7.42 -9.42 12.87
CA ILE A 149 6.82 -10.06 11.69
C ILE A 149 6.94 -11.60 11.68
N PRO A 150 8.06 -12.23 12.10
CA PRO A 150 8.12 -13.69 12.18
C PRO A 150 7.06 -14.30 13.10
N ASN A 151 6.81 -13.68 14.26
CA ASN A 151 5.81 -14.15 15.23
C ASN A 151 4.39 -13.89 14.72
N LEU A 152 4.16 -12.76 14.05
CA LEU A 152 2.91 -12.44 13.37
C LEU A 152 2.53 -13.50 12.33
N ILE A 153 3.47 -13.82 11.43
CA ILE A 153 3.27 -14.85 10.40
C ILE A 153 3.00 -16.21 11.04
N ALA A 154 3.75 -16.58 12.08
CA ALA A 154 3.56 -17.85 12.76
C ALA A 154 2.15 -17.95 13.39
N ALA A 155 1.66 -16.87 13.99
CA ALA A 155 0.33 -16.81 14.58
C ALA A 155 -0.79 -16.93 13.53
N LEU A 156 -0.69 -16.21 12.40
CA LEU A 156 -1.63 -16.33 11.28
C LEU A 156 -1.70 -17.77 10.73
N LEU A 157 -0.54 -18.40 10.53
CA LEU A 157 -0.47 -19.79 10.06
C LEU A 157 -1.01 -20.79 11.10
N ALA A 158 -0.90 -20.49 12.40
CA ALA A 158 -1.43 -21.34 13.45
C ALA A 158 -2.96 -21.31 13.54
N GLU A 159 -3.60 -20.25 13.06
CA GLU A 159 -5.06 -20.11 13.00
C GLU A 159 -5.70 -21.03 11.94
N ARG A 160 -4.97 -21.31 10.85
CA ARG A 160 -5.42 -22.18 9.76
C ARG A 160 -4.41 -23.31 9.49
N LYS A 161 -4.39 -24.33 10.36
CA LYS A 161 -3.39 -25.42 10.28
C LYS A 161 -3.56 -26.37 9.10
N ASP A 162 -4.79 -26.51 8.59
CA ASP A 162 -5.15 -27.46 7.55
C ASP A 162 -4.98 -26.90 6.13
N LYS A 163 -4.72 -25.59 5.98
CA LYS A 163 -4.56 -24.94 4.67
C LYS A 163 -3.48 -23.86 4.75
N ILE A 164 -2.58 -23.84 3.77
CA ILE A 164 -1.65 -22.73 3.62
C ILE A 164 -2.43 -21.53 3.07
N ILE A 165 -2.51 -20.46 3.85
CA ILE A 165 -3.10 -19.20 3.42
C ILE A 165 -2.02 -18.31 2.76
N PRO A 166 -2.35 -17.59 1.67
CA PRO A 166 -1.49 -16.53 1.17
C PRO A 166 -1.44 -15.35 2.16
N ILE A 167 -0.21 -14.87 2.42
CA ILE A 167 0.05 -13.70 3.25
C ILE A 167 0.75 -12.64 2.39
N TYR A 168 0.17 -11.45 2.32
CA TYR A 168 0.68 -10.32 1.57
C TYR A 168 1.32 -9.31 2.51
N ALA A 169 2.33 -8.60 2.03
CA ALA A 169 2.88 -7.43 2.72
C ALA A 169 2.75 -6.22 1.81
N VAL A 170 2.11 -5.16 2.31
CA VAL A 170 1.84 -3.95 1.54
C VAL A 170 2.37 -2.72 2.23
N GLY A 171 2.72 -1.68 1.46
CA GLY A 171 3.09 -0.42 2.06
C GLY A 171 3.48 0.66 1.08
N HIS A 172 3.36 1.90 1.55
CA HIS A 172 3.69 3.10 0.79
C HIS A 172 4.96 3.75 1.33
N SER A 173 5.79 4.33 0.46
CA SER A 173 6.98 5.10 0.88
C SER A 173 7.88 4.29 1.82
N LEU A 174 8.12 4.73 3.07
CA LEU A 174 8.84 3.97 4.10
C LEU A 174 8.19 2.60 4.38
N GLY A 175 6.87 2.53 4.44
CA GLY A 175 6.11 1.30 4.64
C GLY A 175 6.37 0.27 3.54
N GLY A 176 6.59 0.71 2.30
CA GLY A 176 6.99 -0.18 1.20
C GLY A 176 8.37 -0.80 1.41
N GLY A 177 9.28 -0.10 2.09
CA GLY A 177 10.58 -0.65 2.49
C GLY A 177 10.46 -1.73 3.56
N LEU A 178 9.60 -1.51 4.56
CA LEU A 178 9.27 -2.48 5.62
C LEU A 178 8.55 -3.72 5.07
N ALA A 179 7.64 -3.53 4.11
CA ALA A 179 6.98 -4.62 3.40
C ALA A 179 7.99 -5.49 2.62
N GLN A 180 8.93 -4.85 1.91
CA GLN A 180 10.02 -5.57 1.24
C GLN A 180 10.94 -6.30 2.22
N GLN A 181 11.27 -5.69 3.36
CA GLN A 181 12.03 -6.36 4.42
C GLN A 181 11.35 -7.67 4.83
N SER A 182 10.04 -7.61 5.11
CA SER A 182 9.23 -8.76 5.50
C SER A 182 9.27 -9.87 4.45
N GLY A 183 9.20 -9.51 3.17
CA GLY A 183 9.37 -10.44 2.05
C GLY A 183 10.73 -11.12 2.02
N TYR A 184 11.82 -10.40 2.31
CA TYR A 184 13.16 -11.00 2.40
C TYR A 184 13.34 -11.90 3.63
N GLN A 185 12.65 -11.61 4.72
CA GLN A 185 12.76 -12.35 5.98
C GLN A 185 11.91 -13.62 6.04
N SER A 186 10.94 -13.80 5.13
CA SER A 186 10.04 -14.93 5.19
C SER A 186 9.62 -15.42 3.80
N LYS A 187 9.78 -16.73 3.57
CA LYS A 187 9.21 -17.42 2.39
C LYS A 187 7.69 -17.59 2.48
N ARG A 188 7.08 -17.25 3.62
CA ARG A 188 5.63 -17.34 3.84
C ARG A 188 4.90 -16.09 3.37
N ILE A 189 5.60 -14.98 3.14
CA ILE A 189 5.04 -13.85 2.41
C ILE A 189 4.92 -14.27 0.94
N PHE A 190 3.69 -14.44 0.49
CA PHE A 190 3.35 -14.86 -0.85
C PHE A 190 3.75 -13.78 -1.87
N GLN A 191 3.44 -12.52 -1.55
CA GLN A 191 3.76 -11.38 -2.41
C GLN A 191 3.91 -10.11 -1.59
N VAL A 192 4.82 -9.25 -2.04
CA VAL A 192 5.00 -7.89 -1.53
C VAL A 192 4.49 -6.91 -2.59
N ILE A 193 3.61 -5.99 -2.21
CA ILE A 193 3.12 -4.93 -3.09
C ILE A 193 3.48 -3.58 -2.47
N THR A 194 4.15 -2.72 -3.20
CA THR A 194 4.57 -1.43 -2.68
C THR A 194 4.19 -0.29 -3.60
N PHE A 195 3.87 0.85 -3.00
CA PHE A 195 3.43 2.05 -3.71
C PHE A 195 4.42 3.17 -3.43
N ASN A 196 4.98 3.76 -4.49
CA ASN A 196 5.99 4.81 -4.41
C ASN A 196 7.08 4.51 -3.35
N THR A 197 7.48 3.24 -3.23
CA THR A 197 8.30 2.78 -2.10
C THR A 197 9.62 3.53 -2.01
N SER A 198 10.10 3.64 -0.78
CA SER A 198 11.46 4.08 -0.53
C SER A 198 12.48 3.13 -1.16
N PRO A 199 13.65 3.63 -1.58
CA PRO A 199 14.79 2.80 -1.98
C PRO A 199 15.39 1.96 -0.84
N ILE A 200 15.15 2.34 0.43
CA ILE A 200 15.63 1.59 1.58
C ILE A 200 14.73 0.37 1.76
N THR A 201 15.34 -0.81 1.73
CA THR A 201 14.67 -2.12 1.89
C THR A 201 15.27 -2.94 3.03
N ASN A 202 16.27 -2.37 3.73
CA ASN A 202 17.11 -3.01 4.74
C ASN A 202 17.83 -4.30 4.31
N TRP A 203 17.84 -4.63 3.01
CA TRP A 203 18.39 -5.89 2.52
C TRP A 203 19.86 -6.10 2.86
N SER A 204 20.70 -5.06 2.76
CA SER A 204 22.13 -5.19 3.05
C SER A 204 22.39 -5.56 4.50
N HIS A 205 21.67 -4.94 5.45
CA HIS A 205 21.76 -5.28 6.87
C HIS A 205 21.28 -6.71 7.12
N LEU A 206 20.10 -7.08 6.59
CA LEU A 206 19.61 -8.46 6.68
C LEU A 206 20.61 -9.48 6.12
N ARG A 207 21.26 -9.17 4.99
CA ARG A 207 22.23 -10.06 4.36
C ARG A 207 23.46 -10.23 5.25
N THR A 208 24.02 -9.14 5.74
CA THR A 208 25.20 -9.16 6.62
C THR A 208 24.90 -9.88 7.94
N ALA A 209 23.68 -9.76 8.46
CA ALA A 209 23.22 -10.46 9.65
C ALA A 209 22.82 -11.94 9.41
N GLY A 210 22.79 -12.42 8.16
CA GLY A 210 22.35 -13.79 7.85
C GLY A 210 20.83 -14.01 7.97
N GLU A 211 20.03 -12.94 7.94
CA GLU A 211 18.59 -12.95 8.22
C GLU A 211 17.72 -12.97 6.94
N VAL A 212 18.33 -12.97 5.76
CA VAL A 212 17.62 -13.15 4.48
C VAL A 212 17.20 -14.62 4.33
N LYS A 213 15.93 -14.92 4.60
CA LYS A 213 15.37 -16.27 4.45
C LYS A 213 14.74 -16.51 3.07
N ASN A 214 14.40 -15.44 2.36
CA ASN A 214 13.88 -15.48 1.00
C ASN A 214 14.70 -14.53 0.11
N ARG A 215 15.53 -15.09 -0.76
CA ARG A 215 16.44 -14.30 -1.61
C ARG A 215 15.73 -13.62 -2.79
N TYR A 216 14.61 -14.20 -3.24
CA TYR A 216 13.88 -13.81 -4.43
C TYR A 216 12.36 -13.75 -4.15
N PRO A 217 11.90 -12.91 -3.19
CA PRO A 217 10.48 -12.71 -2.98
C PRO A 217 9.82 -12.10 -4.23
N ASN A 218 8.54 -12.40 -4.43
CA ASN A 218 7.72 -11.74 -5.44
C ASN A 218 7.37 -10.32 -4.96
N ILE A 219 8.04 -9.31 -5.51
CA ILE A 219 7.86 -7.90 -5.16
C ILE A 219 7.33 -7.13 -6.37
N PHE A 220 6.15 -6.53 -6.23
CA PHE A 220 5.61 -5.54 -7.15
C PHE A 220 5.83 -4.14 -6.58
N ARG A 221 6.51 -3.28 -7.33
CA ARG A 221 6.76 -1.88 -6.96
C ARG A 221 6.06 -0.99 -7.96
N ILE A 222 4.98 -0.37 -7.52
CA ILE A 222 4.10 0.46 -8.34
C ILE A 222 4.49 1.92 -8.08
N TYR A 223 4.75 2.67 -9.15
CA TYR A 223 5.25 4.03 -9.09
C TYR A 223 4.37 4.98 -9.87
N HIS A 224 4.12 6.14 -9.30
CA HIS A 224 3.56 7.28 -10.01
C HIS A 224 4.72 8.13 -10.55
N ASN A 225 4.81 8.36 -11.86
CA ASN A 225 5.97 9.08 -12.42
C ASN A 225 5.94 10.58 -12.06
N GLY A 226 7.11 11.20 -11.94
CA GLY A 226 7.24 12.63 -11.61
C GLY A 226 7.20 12.96 -10.12
N GLU A 227 7.21 11.94 -9.24
CA GLU A 227 7.31 12.14 -7.80
C GLU A 227 8.77 12.28 -7.32
N ILE A 228 8.96 12.82 -6.11
CA ILE A 228 10.27 13.30 -5.61
C ILE A 228 11.33 12.22 -5.42
N LEU A 229 10.93 10.98 -5.17
CA LEU A 229 11.80 9.84 -4.94
C LEU A 229 12.28 9.19 -6.21
N GLU A 230 11.72 9.51 -7.39
CA GLU A 230 12.12 8.91 -8.66
C GLU A 230 13.62 9.04 -8.86
N LYS A 231 14.17 10.22 -8.54
CA LYS A 231 15.61 10.51 -8.60
C LYS A 231 16.44 9.75 -7.56
N LEU A 232 15.96 9.61 -6.32
CA LEU A 232 16.67 8.83 -5.28
C LEU A 232 16.63 7.33 -5.57
N ARG A 233 15.50 6.85 -6.11
CA ARG A 233 15.31 5.47 -6.50
C ARG A 233 16.14 5.10 -7.71
N PHE A 234 16.31 6.00 -8.68
CA PHE A 234 17.17 5.76 -9.84
C PHE A 234 18.60 5.40 -9.40
N ILE A 235 19.14 6.13 -8.41
CA ILE A 235 20.46 5.86 -7.84
C ILE A 235 20.49 4.50 -7.13
N SER A 236 19.55 4.21 -6.22
CA SER A 236 19.55 2.96 -5.45
C SER A 236 19.18 1.70 -6.25
N THR A 237 18.26 1.84 -7.22
CA THR A 237 17.84 0.74 -8.10
C THR A 237 18.98 0.28 -8.99
N SER A 238 19.83 1.21 -9.45
CA SER A 238 21.03 0.88 -10.22
C SER A 238 22.01 -0.03 -9.46
N PHE A 239 22.07 0.07 -8.11
CA PHE A 239 22.90 -0.80 -7.27
C PHE A 239 22.24 -2.14 -6.89
N THR A 240 20.97 -2.35 -7.23
CA THR A 240 20.19 -3.56 -6.85
C THR A 240 19.48 -4.21 -8.04
N SER A 241 19.87 -3.85 -9.27
CA SER A 241 19.09 -3.98 -10.50
C SER A 241 18.86 -5.40 -11.03
N THR A 242 19.44 -6.44 -10.44
CA THR A 242 19.23 -7.83 -10.87
C THR A 242 18.78 -8.72 -9.72
N ARG A 243 17.48 -8.74 -9.44
CA ARG A 243 16.86 -9.69 -8.52
C ARG A 243 15.63 -10.32 -9.15
N TYR A 244 15.65 -11.64 -9.29
CA TYR A 244 14.48 -12.41 -9.69
C TYR A 244 13.32 -12.15 -8.72
N GLY A 245 12.10 -12.15 -9.25
CA GLY A 245 10.88 -11.89 -8.49
C GLY A 245 10.53 -10.42 -8.27
N ARG A 246 11.33 -9.46 -8.76
CA ARG A 246 11.02 -8.02 -8.68
C ARG A 246 10.41 -7.50 -9.98
N TYR A 247 9.28 -6.80 -9.86
CA TYR A 247 8.53 -6.17 -10.95
C TYR A 247 8.32 -4.69 -10.63
N ASP A 248 8.85 -3.81 -11.48
CA ASP A 248 8.70 -2.36 -11.35
C ASP A 248 7.64 -1.88 -12.37
N LEU A 249 6.53 -1.32 -11.89
CA LEU A 249 5.38 -0.89 -12.70
C LEU A 249 5.22 0.63 -12.59
N GLY A 250 5.46 1.35 -13.69
CA GLY A 250 5.29 2.80 -13.76
C GLY A 250 3.90 3.18 -14.27
N VAL A 251 3.26 4.15 -13.62
CA VAL A 251 1.95 4.71 -13.97
C VAL A 251 1.97 6.23 -13.85
N GLN A 252 1.04 6.91 -14.52
CA GLN A 252 0.87 8.35 -14.40
C GLN A 252 -0.61 8.69 -14.30
N PHE A 253 -1.13 8.80 -13.07
CA PHE A 253 -2.55 9.09 -12.85
C PHE A 253 -2.88 10.57 -12.70
N MET A 254 -1.88 11.41 -12.45
CA MET A 254 -2.02 12.85 -12.28
C MET A 254 -0.83 13.52 -12.98
N PRO A 255 -0.93 14.80 -13.39
CA PRO A 255 0.21 15.57 -13.86
C PRO A 255 1.37 15.53 -12.86
N LYS A 256 2.59 15.72 -13.37
CA LYS A 256 3.80 15.69 -12.56
C LYS A 256 3.71 16.73 -11.45
N SER A 257 3.56 16.28 -10.23
CA SER A 257 3.55 17.12 -9.03
C SER A 257 4.32 16.40 -7.94
N ILE A 258 5.33 17.10 -7.42
CA ILE A 258 6.29 16.57 -6.45
C ILE A 258 5.60 16.23 -5.11
N LEU A 259 4.59 17.03 -4.72
CA LEU A 259 3.93 16.96 -3.42
C LEU A 259 2.65 16.14 -3.46
N THR A 260 1.77 16.41 -4.43
CA THR A 260 0.51 15.67 -4.55
C THR A 260 0.76 14.26 -5.07
N GLY A 261 1.65 14.08 -6.05
CA GLY A 261 1.96 12.78 -6.70
C GLY A 261 2.53 11.67 -5.81
N HIS A 262 2.93 11.99 -4.57
CA HIS A 262 3.44 11.01 -3.59
C HIS A 262 2.42 10.65 -2.51
N SER A 263 1.14 10.98 -2.70
CA SER A 263 0.07 10.54 -1.78
C SER A 263 -0.37 9.11 -2.08
N MET A 264 -0.54 8.30 -1.04
CA MET A 264 -1.07 6.94 -1.19
C MET A 264 -2.54 6.94 -1.63
N SER A 265 -3.31 7.97 -1.24
CA SER A 265 -4.70 8.15 -1.67
C SER A 265 -4.87 8.23 -3.19
N ILE A 266 -3.86 8.64 -3.96
CA ILE A 266 -3.94 8.62 -5.42
C ILE A 266 -4.17 7.20 -5.91
N PHE A 267 -3.35 6.25 -5.44
CA PHE A 267 -3.47 4.86 -5.85
C PHE A 267 -4.80 4.26 -5.38
N ALA A 268 -5.15 4.46 -4.11
CA ALA A 268 -6.39 3.92 -3.55
C ALA A 268 -7.62 4.42 -4.33
N CYS A 269 -7.71 5.73 -4.58
CA CYS A 269 -8.88 6.33 -5.22
C CYS A 269 -8.93 6.10 -6.73
N VAL A 270 -7.79 6.16 -7.42
CA VAL A 270 -7.77 5.89 -8.87
C VAL A 270 -8.04 4.42 -9.15
N PHE A 271 -7.48 3.50 -8.37
CA PHE A 271 -7.78 2.08 -8.53
C PHE A 271 -9.23 1.77 -8.18
N ALA A 272 -9.77 2.34 -7.11
CA ALA A 272 -11.18 2.23 -6.79
C ALA A 272 -12.07 2.79 -7.92
N ALA A 273 -11.72 3.93 -8.52
CA ALA A 273 -12.45 4.49 -9.66
C ALA A 273 -12.45 3.56 -10.87
N LEU A 274 -11.29 2.99 -11.22
CA LEU A 274 -11.16 2.08 -12.34
C LEU A 274 -11.94 0.77 -12.10
N VAL A 275 -11.86 0.20 -10.89
CA VAL A 275 -12.64 -1.00 -10.52
C VAL A 275 -14.13 -0.71 -10.46
N ALA A 276 -14.54 0.46 -9.94
CA ALA A 276 -15.96 0.86 -9.90
C ALA A 276 -16.56 1.09 -11.30
N GLY A 277 -15.70 1.50 -12.25
CA GLY A 277 -16.05 1.80 -13.63
C GLY A 277 -15.98 0.62 -14.60
N ASP A 278 -15.28 -0.45 -14.23
CA ASP A 278 -15.19 -1.67 -15.03
C ASP A 278 -16.41 -2.56 -14.76
N ASP A 279 -17.12 -2.92 -15.84
CA ASP A 279 -18.27 -3.84 -15.78
C ASP A 279 -17.83 -5.32 -15.86
N SER A 280 -16.53 -5.60 -15.99
CA SER A 280 -15.98 -6.96 -16.00
C SER A 280 -16.02 -7.63 -14.61
N ALA A 281 -15.72 -8.94 -14.59
CA ALA A 281 -15.72 -9.76 -13.37
C ALA A 281 -14.83 -9.17 -12.25
N GLU A 282 -15.16 -9.52 -11.00
CA GLU A 282 -14.55 -9.01 -9.77
C GLU A 282 -13.03 -8.83 -9.84
N ALA A 283 -12.54 -7.76 -9.23
CA ALA A 283 -11.11 -7.53 -9.04
C ALA A 283 -10.53 -8.55 -8.04
N ASP A 284 -9.20 -8.72 -8.06
CA ASP A 284 -8.51 -9.68 -7.19
C ASP A 284 -8.77 -9.37 -5.72
N HIS A 285 -8.58 -10.36 -4.85
CA HIS A 285 -8.66 -10.23 -3.39
C HIS A 285 -10.05 -9.82 -2.87
N HIS A 286 -11.12 -10.19 -3.58
CA HIS A 286 -12.51 -9.88 -3.19
C HIS A 286 -12.79 -8.37 -3.19
N PHE A 287 -12.11 -7.59 -4.04
CA PHE A 287 -12.37 -6.16 -4.16
C PHE A 287 -13.53 -5.90 -5.11
N THR A 288 -14.75 -5.99 -4.58
CA THR A 288 -15.95 -5.85 -5.40
C THR A 288 -16.13 -4.42 -5.92
N ARG A 289 -16.91 -4.29 -6.99
CA ARG A 289 -17.33 -2.98 -7.52
C ARG A 289 -18.05 -2.13 -6.46
N ALA A 290 -18.84 -2.76 -5.59
CA ALA A 290 -19.53 -2.08 -4.50
C ALA A 290 -18.54 -1.52 -3.48
N ALA A 291 -17.59 -2.35 -3.02
CA ALA A 291 -16.53 -1.91 -2.13
C ALA A 291 -15.69 -0.78 -2.75
N ALA A 292 -15.40 -0.85 -4.04
CA ALA A 292 -14.71 0.22 -4.75
C ALA A 292 -15.50 1.53 -4.74
N LYS A 293 -16.83 1.50 -4.92
CA LYS A 293 -17.69 2.70 -4.79
C LYS A 293 -17.67 3.27 -3.38
N ASP A 294 -17.76 2.43 -2.35
CA ASP A 294 -17.72 2.86 -0.95
C ASP A 294 -16.41 3.61 -0.63
N VAL A 295 -15.29 3.17 -1.20
CA VAL A 295 -13.99 3.86 -1.09
C VAL A 295 -14.06 5.27 -1.66
N LEU A 296 -14.69 5.45 -2.82
CA LEU A 296 -14.83 6.77 -3.47
C LEU A 296 -15.73 7.72 -2.68
N GLU A 297 -16.71 7.18 -1.96
CA GLU A 297 -17.61 7.95 -1.10
C GLU A 297 -16.99 8.28 0.26
N ASN A 298 -15.95 7.55 0.68
CA ASN A 298 -15.28 7.79 1.95
C ASN A 298 -14.42 9.05 1.94
N LYS A 299 -14.85 10.05 2.72
CA LYS A 299 -14.19 11.36 2.79
C LYS A 299 -12.75 11.34 3.30
N TRP A 300 -12.42 10.40 4.17
CA TRP A 300 -11.08 10.30 4.73
C TRP A 300 -10.09 9.60 3.80
N ILE A 301 -10.59 8.91 2.77
CA ILE A 301 -9.77 8.20 1.78
C ILE A 301 -9.69 9.02 0.48
N CYS A 302 -10.84 9.38 -0.11
CA CYS A 302 -10.91 10.02 -1.44
C CYS A 302 -11.46 11.44 -1.49
N ASN A 303 -12.02 11.95 -0.39
CA ASN A 303 -12.75 13.23 -0.37
C ASN A 303 -12.25 14.14 0.76
N GLU A 304 -10.94 14.45 0.79
CA GLU A 304 -10.43 15.36 1.82
C GLU A 304 -10.91 16.81 1.57
N ASP A 305 -11.61 17.39 2.54
CA ASP A 305 -11.92 18.83 2.63
C ASP A 305 -10.68 19.69 2.99
N SER A 306 -9.52 19.07 3.17
CA SER A 306 -8.24 19.78 3.34
C SER A 306 -7.95 20.61 2.07
N GLU A 307 -7.30 21.78 2.19
CA GLU A 307 -6.92 22.56 0.99
C GLU A 307 -6.08 21.73 -0.02
N LYS A 308 -5.35 20.72 0.48
CA LYS A 308 -4.63 19.73 -0.33
C LYS A 308 -5.59 18.72 -1.00
N GLY A 309 -6.63 18.30 -0.30
CA GLY A 309 -7.69 17.43 -0.79
C GLY A 309 -8.61 18.07 -1.83
N LYS A 310 -8.87 19.38 -1.75
CA LYS A 310 -9.62 20.13 -2.79
C LYS A 310 -8.93 20.11 -4.15
N ALA A 311 -7.60 20.24 -4.17
CA ALA A 311 -6.81 20.13 -5.41
C ALA A 311 -6.89 18.71 -5.99
N ASN A 312 -6.74 17.70 -5.13
CA ASN A 312 -6.88 16.29 -5.53
C ASN A 312 -8.31 15.97 -5.99
N LYS A 313 -9.34 16.54 -5.36
CA LYS A 313 -10.75 16.37 -5.72
C LYS A 313 -11.08 17.01 -7.06
N ALA A 314 -10.63 18.23 -7.33
CA ALA A 314 -10.87 18.86 -8.64
C ALA A 314 -10.19 18.08 -9.79
N GLU A 315 -8.99 17.56 -9.54
CA GLU A 315 -8.26 16.72 -10.48
C GLU A 315 -8.90 15.33 -10.63
N TYR A 316 -9.32 14.72 -9.52
CA TYR A 316 -10.09 13.48 -9.49
C TYR A 316 -11.44 13.64 -10.19
N ASP A 317 -12.21 14.69 -9.90
CA ASP A 317 -13.47 15.03 -10.55
C ASP A 317 -13.25 15.28 -12.04
N LYS A 318 -12.10 15.86 -12.44
CA LYS A 318 -11.72 15.99 -13.85
C LYS A 318 -11.42 14.64 -14.49
N ILE A 319 -10.71 13.74 -13.80
CA ILE A 319 -10.46 12.36 -14.26
C ILE A 319 -11.78 11.61 -14.37
N MET A 320 -12.66 11.69 -13.37
CA MET A 320 -13.96 11.05 -13.32
C MET A 320 -14.94 11.64 -14.34
N LYS A 321 -14.88 12.96 -14.59
CA LYS A 321 -15.68 13.62 -15.62
C LYS A 321 -15.20 13.25 -17.02
N ALA A 322 -13.88 13.24 -17.24
CA ALA A 322 -13.30 12.74 -18.49
C ALA A 322 -13.66 11.26 -18.72
N TRP A 323 -13.67 10.46 -17.65
CA TRP A 323 -14.10 9.06 -17.68
C TRP A 323 -15.60 8.92 -18.02
N LYS A 324 -16.50 9.67 -17.37
CA LYS A 324 -17.95 9.64 -17.64
C LYS A 324 -18.31 10.13 -19.05
N GLN A 325 -17.44 10.93 -19.69
CA GLN A 325 -17.66 11.51 -21.01
C GLN A 325 -17.05 10.67 -22.15
N SER A 326 -16.34 9.59 -21.83
CA SER A 326 -15.70 8.68 -22.80
C SER A 326 -16.44 7.35 -22.92
#